data_AF-A0A1V6KI54-F1
#
_entry.id   AF-A0A1V6KI54-F1
#
_cell.length_a   1.000
_cell.length_b   1.000
_cell.length_c   1.000
_cell.angle_alpha   90.00
_cell.angle_beta   90.00
_cell.angle_gamma   90.00
#
_symmetry.space_group_name_H-M   'P 1'
#
loop_
_entity.id
_entity.type
_entity.pdbx_description
1 polymer ?
#
loop_
_entity_poly.entity_id
_entity_poly.type
_entity_poly.pdbx_seq_one_letter_code
_entity_poly.pdbx_strand_id
1 'polypeptide(L)'
;MKKIIAVFAIISIAFFACAPKKTNIDNQDSKSVSNMAPEEIKDVATWKAAYDDLISAYSSAVAQLNGGNLGAGAKIEELGKRAEALNSVAETIRSGLSGQEQADFAQVIEAYREKFSQAVNSN
;
A
#
# COMPACT_ATOMS: atom_id res chain seq x y z
N MET A 1 31.63 -26.96 -44.20
CA MET A 1 30.42 -26.59 -44.98
C MET A 1 30.51 -25.12 -45.38
N LYS A 2 29.77 -24.75 -46.43
CA LYS A 2 29.69 -23.46 -47.16
C LYS A 2 29.80 -22.20 -46.28
N LYS A 3 30.66 -21.22 -46.63
CA LYS A 3 30.38 -19.96 -47.39
C LYS A 3 29.20 -19.17 -46.80
N ILE A 4 29.30 -17.89 -46.40
CA ILE A 4 29.17 -16.64 -47.21
C ILE A 4 29.26 -15.48 -46.16
N ILE A 5 30.29 -14.62 -46.13
CA ILE A 5 30.46 -13.27 -46.76
C ILE A 5 29.36 -12.23 -46.47
N ALA A 6 29.81 -11.13 -45.83
CA ALA A 6 29.34 -9.73 -45.85
C ALA A 6 27.94 -9.45 -45.25
N VAL A 7 27.67 -8.32 -44.59
CA VAL A 7 27.83 -6.93 -45.06
C VAL A 7 27.89 -5.97 -43.86
N PHE A 8 28.84 -5.05 -43.90
CA PHE A 8 28.86 -3.81 -43.12
C PHE A 8 27.79 -2.83 -43.66
N ALA A 9 27.02 -2.19 -42.78
CA ALA A 9 26.49 -0.85 -43.06
C ALA A 9 26.07 -0.15 -41.76
N ILE A 10 26.87 0.85 -41.38
CA ILE A 10 26.51 1.90 -40.42
C ILE A 10 25.45 2.77 -41.09
N ILE A 11 24.31 2.97 -40.42
CA ILE A 11 23.38 4.06 -40.77
C ILE A 11 23.05 4.79 -39.47
N SER A 12 23.70 5.94 -39.29
CA SER A 12 23.24 7.01 -38.42
C SER A 12 21.89 7.51 -38.94
N ILE A 13 20.86 7.50 -38.10
CA ILE A 13 19.66 8.32 -38.30
C ILE A 13 19.50 9.18 -37.07
N ALA A 14 19.52 10.48 -37.33
CA ALA A 14 19.33 11.54 -36.37
C ALA A 14 17.84 11.87 -36.23
N PHE A 15 17.48 12.38 -35.05
CA PHE A 15 16.27 13.14 -34.70
C PHE A 15 14.90 12.57 -35.08
N PHE A 16 14.13 12.19 -34.05
CA PHE A 16 12.82 12.82 -33.83
C PHE A 16 12.62 13.03 -32.33
N ALA A 17 12.65 14.30 -31.93
CA ALA A 17 12.06 14.74 -30.69
C ALA A 17 10.56 14.43 -30.76
N CYS A 18 10.14 13.36 -30.12
CA CYS A 18 8.79 13.22 -29.60
C CYS A 18 8.97 13.02 -28.11
N ALA A 19 9.14 14.14 -27.40
CA ALA A 19 8.91 14.16 -25.97
C ALA A 19 7.51 13.57 -25.78
N PRO A 20 7.33 12.46 -25.03
CA PRO A 20 6.01 12.19 -24.52
C PRO A 20 5.67 13.44 -23.70
N LYS A 21 4.70 14.19 -24.24
CA LYS A 21 4.00 15.26 -23.55
C LYS A 21 3.93 14.82 -22.10
N LYS A 22 4.58 15.56 -21.19
CA LYS A 22 4.33 15.44 -19.76
C LYS A 22 2.82 15.52 -19.66
N THR A 23 2.15 14.37 -19.60
CA THR A 23 0.86 14.27 -18.98
C THR A 23 1.19 14.79 -17.61
N ASN A 24 0.68 16.00 -17.37
CA ASN A 24 0.49 16.56 -16.07
C ASN A 24 0.16 15.35 -15.20
N ILE A 25 1.13 14.90 -14.41
CA ILE A 25 0.82 14.19 -13.20
C ILE A 25 0.20 15.33 -12.43
N ASP A 26 -1.09 15.56 -12.72
CA ASP A 26 -2.02 16.12 -11.78
C ASP A 26 -1.57 15.49 -10.49
N ASN A 27 -1.15 16.35 -9.56
CA ASN A 27 -1.13 16.03 -8.17
C ASN A 27 -2.38 15.18 -7.92
N GLN A 28 -2.24 13.85 -7.98
CA GLN A 28 -2.84 13.01 -6.97
C GLN A 28 -2.20 13.55 -5.72
N ASP A 29 -2.82 14.62 -5.21
CA ASP A 29 -3.16 14.79 -3.82
C ASP A 29 -3.08 13.39 -3.23
N SER A 30 -1.88 13.06 -2.76
CA SER A 30 -1.59 11.80 -2.11
C SER A 30 -2.27 12.01 -0.78
N LYS A 31 -3.59 11.99 -0.83
CA LYS A 31 -4.48 12.01 0.31
C LYS A 31 -4.08 10.71 0.96
N SER A 32 -3.13 10.83 1.88
CA SER A 32 -2.57 9.72 2.65
C SER A 32 -3.77 8.86 2.99
N VAL A 33 -3.79 7.59 2.57
CA VAL A 33 -4.98 6.74 2.76
C VAL A 33 -5.31 6.67 4.27
N SER A 34 -4.32 6.96 5.11
CA SER A 34 -4.39 7.33 6.52
C SER A 34 -5.50 8.34 6.93
N ASN A 35 -5.88 9.30 6.07
CA ASN A 35 -6.93 10.29 6.34
C ASN A 35 -8.31 9.89 5.81
N MET A 36 -8.40 8.82 5.02
CA MET A 36 -9.69 8.28 4.57
C MET A 36 -10.40 7.64 5.77
N ALA A 37 -11.70 7.86 5.90
CA ALA A 37 -12.48 7.16 6.90
C ALA A 37 -12.61 5.68 6.50
N PRO A 38 -12.46 4.70 7.42
CA PRO A 38 -12.48 3.28 7.07
C PRO A 38 -13.71 2.88 6.22
N GLU A 39 -14.88 3.46 6.50
CA GLU A 39 -16.14 3.24 5.78
C GLU A 39 -16.13 3.69 4.31
N GLU A 40 -15.20 4.55 3.91
CA GLU A 40 -15.05 4.99 2.51
C GLU A 40 -14.26 3.99 1.67
N ILE A 41 -13.56 3.04 2.30
CA ILE A 41 -12.73 2.03 1.66
C ILE A 41 -13.62 0.89 1.12
N LYS A 42 -13.60 0.68 -0.19
CA LYS A 42 -14.49 -0.27 -0.88
C LYS A 42 -13.76 -1.38 -1.64
N ASP A 43 -12.44 -1.31 -1.72
CA ASP A 43 -11.63 -2.23 -2.50
C ASP A 43 -10.40 -2.72 -1.73
N VAL A 44 -9.88 -3.87 -2.15
CA VAL A 44 -8.77 -4.57 -1.50
C VAL A 44 -7.47 -3.75 -1.53
N ALA A 45 -7.21 -3.01 -2.61
CA ALA A 45 -5.95 -2.27 -2.77
C ALA A 45 -5.90 -1.08 -1.81
N THR A 46 -6.99 -0.30 -1.74
CA THR A 46 -7.13 0.81 -0.81
C THR A 46 -7.12 0.33 0.64
N TRP A 47 -7.76 -0.81 0.93
CA TRP A 47 -7.72 -1.42 2.27
C TRP A 47 -6.30 -1.79 2.69
N LYS A 48 -5.52 -2.43 1.80
CA LYS A 48 -4.11 -2.78 2.06
C LYS A 48 -3.28 -1.53 2.38
N ALA A 49 -3.39 -0.49 1.54
CA ALA A 49 -2.68 0.77 1.74
C ALA A 49 -3.05 1.43 3.08
N ALA A 50 -4.34 1.46 3.42
CA ALA A 50 -4.81 2.00 4.70
C ALA A 50 -4.24 1.25 5.90
N TYR A 51 -4.09 -0.08 5.79
CA TYR A 51 -3.56 -0.92 6.84
C TYR A 51 -2.03 -0.83 6.97
N ASP A 52 -1.30 -0.71 5.87
CA ASP A 52 0.15 -0.44 5.89
C ASP A 52 0.46 0.93 6.53
N ASP A 53 -0.34 1.96 6.20
CA ASP A 53 -0.27 3.28 6.83
C ASP A 53 -0.54 3.20 8.33
N LEU A 54 -1.57 2.43 8.72
CA LEU A 54 -1.90 2.19 10.12
C LEU A 54 -0.72 1.58 10.89
N ILE A 55 -0.13 0.49 10.38
CA ILE A 55 0.99 -0.19 11.01
C ILE A 55 2.17 0.79 11.16
N SER A 56 2.48 1.53 10.12
CA SER A 56 3.57 2.53 10.13
C SER A 56 3.33 3.64 11.16
N ALA A 57 2.10 4.16 11.22
CA ALA A 57 1.71 5.18 12.18
C ALA A 57 1.74 4.65 13.62
N TYR A 58 1.36 3.40 13.83
CA TYR A 58 1.39 2.74 15.13
C TYR A 58 2.83 2.56 15.63
N SER A 59 3.71 1.97 14.82
CA SER A 59 5.13 1.82 15.17
C SER A 59 5.79 3.16 15.46
N SER A 60 5.46 4.22 14.70
CA SER A 60 5.95 5.57 14.95
C SER A 60 5.43 6.13 16.29
N ALA A 61 4.14 5.94 16.60
CA ALA A 61 3.56 6.38 17.86
C ALA A 61 4.18 5.65 19.06
N VAL A 62 4.45 4.34 18.96
CA VAL A 62 5.13 3.63 20.05
C VAL A 62 6.57 4.09 20.23
N ALA A 63 7.31 4.34 19.14
CA ALA A 63 8.64 4.92 19.25
C ALA A 63 8.63 6.29 19.96
N GLN A 64 7.61 7.12 19.71
CA GLN A 64 7.41 8.38 20.42
C GLN A 64 7.08 8.16 21.90
N LEU A 65 6.22 7.20 22.24
CA LEU A 65 5.88 6.85 23.61
C LEU A 65 7.12 6.38 24.39
N ASN A 66 7.92 5.48 23.78
CA ASN A 66 9.18 4.99 24.34
C ASN A 66 10.23 6.12 24.48
N GLY A 67 10.16 7.14 23.63
CA GLY A 67 10.94 8.37 23.75
C GLY A 67 10.45 9.35 24.83
N GLY A 68 9.44 8.99 25.61
CA GLY A 68 8.90 9.80 26.71
C GLY A 68 7.78 10.76 26.32
N ASN A 69 7.27 10.69 25.08
CA ASN A 69 6.11 11.49 24.68
C ASN A 69 4.81 10.81 25.14
N LEU A 70 4.32 11.21 26.31
CA LEU A 70 3.10 10.66 26.90
C LEU A 70 1.84 10.91 26.04
N GLY A 71 1.84 11.93 25.18
CA GLY A 71 0.76 12.20 24.24
C GLY A 71 0.58 11.14 23.16
N ALA A 72 1.60 10.29 22.94
CA ALA A 72 1.53 9.20 21.98
C ALA A 72 0.62 8.05 22.43
N GLY A 73 0.32 7.93 23.74
CA GLY A 73 -0.58 6.90 24.26
C GLY A 73 -2.01 7.01 23.71
N ALA A 74 -2.57 8.23 23.68
CA ALA A 74 -3.89 8.46 23.10
C ALA A 74 -3.92 8.13 21.59
N LYS A 75 -2.86 8.49 20.87
CA LYS A 75 -2.71 8.17 19.45
C LYS A 75 -2.64 6.66 19.19
N ILE A 76 -1.95 5.91 20.04
CA ILE A 76 -1.89 4.43 19.98
C ILE A 76 -3.29 3.84 20.16
N GLU A 77 -4.09 4.36 21.09
CA GLU A 77 -5.47 3.91 21.32
C GLU A 77 -6.37 4.21 20.09
N GLU A 78 -6.27 5.41 19.52
CA GLU A 78 -7.00 5.78 18.30
C GLU A 78 -6.62 4.89 17.11
N LEU A 79 -5.33 4.59 16.94
CA LEU A 79 -4.86 3.67 15.91
C LEU A 79 -5.36 2.24 16.16
N GLY A 80 -5.43 1.79 17.42
CA GLY A 80 -6.08 0.52 17.77
C GLY A 80 -7.53 0.44 17.29
N LYS A 81 -8.33 1.48 17.56
CA LYS A 81 -9.73 1.57 17.10
C LYS A 81 -9.82 1.60 15.57
N ARG A 82 -8.90 2.29 14.89
CA ARG A 82 -8.83 2.30 13.43
C ARG A 82 -8.52 0.90 12.87
N ALA A 83 -7.68 0.11 13.54
CA ALA A 83 -7.41 -1.29 13.18
C ALA A 83 -8.68 -2.14 13.23
N GLU A 84 -9.50 -1.99 14.28
CA GLU A 84 -10.79 -2.67 14.41
C GLU A 84 -11.76 -2.28 13.29
N ALA A 85 -11.86 -0.99 12.97
CA ALA A 85 -12.70 -0.51 11.87
C ALA A 85 -12.24 -1.07 10.51
N LEU A 86 -10.93 -1.07 10.24
CA LEU A 86 -10.38 -1.67 9.03
C LEU A 86 -10.64 -3.19 8.97
N ASN A 87 -10.63 -3.89 10.10
CA ASN A 87 -11.00 -5.31 10.14
C ASN A 87 -12.47 -5.52 9.73
N SER A 88 -13.41 -4.68 10.18
CA SER A 88 -14.82 -4.75 9.75
C SER A 88 -15.01 -4.44 8.27
N VAL A 89 -14.26 -3.47 7.74
CA VAL A 89 -14.24 -3.17 6.30
C VAL A 89 -13.72 -4.37 5.50
N ALA A 90 -12.67 -5.03 5.98
CA ALA A 90 -12.13 -6.22 5.34
C ALA A 90 -13.17 -7.34 5.22
N GLU A 91 -13.95 -7.57 6.27
CA GLU A 91 -15.04 -8.56 6.26
C GLU A 91 -16.13 -8.20 5.25
N THR A 92 -16.44 -6.91 5.11
CA THR A 92 -17.41 -6.41 4.13
C THR A 92 -16.92 -6.64 2.71
N ILE A 93 -15.68 -6.25 2.41
CA ILE A 93 -15.04 -6.47 1.10
C ILE A 93 -14.99 -7.96 0.80
N ARG A 94 -14.52 -8.78 1.75
CA ARG A 94 -14.41 -10.24 1.61
C ARG A 94 -15.75 -10.89 1.29
N SER A 95 -16.83 -10.45 1.93
CA SER A 95 -18.19 -10.99 1.70
C SER A 95 -18.74 -10.63 0.31
N GLY A 96 -18.22 -9.58 -0.32
CA GLY A 96 -18.51 -9.21 -1.71
C GLY A 96 -17.67 -9.95 -2.76
N LEU A 97 -16.59 -10.63 -2.35
CA LEU A 97 -15.77 -11.47 -3.22
C LEU A 97 -16.35 -12.89 -3.30
N SER A 98 -15.90 -13.67 -4.28
CA SER A 98 -16.35 -15.06 -4.44
C SER A 98 -15.21 -16.01 -4.85
N GLY A 99 -15.38 -17.30 -4.55
CA GLY A 99 -14.45 -18.34 -4.97
C GLY A 99 -13.02 -18.11 -4.47
N GLN A 100 -12.06 -18.18 -5.38
CA GLN A 100 -10.64 -18.07 -5.05
C GLN A 100 -10.26 -16.68 -4.52
N GLU A 101 -10.85 -15.62 -5.07
CA GLU A 101 -10.55 -14.24 -4.66
C GLU A 101 -10.91 -14.00 -3.18
N GLN A 102 -12.02 -14.58 -2.72
CA GLN A 102 -12.43 -14.52 -1.32
C GLN A 102 -11.44 -15.24 -0.40
N ALA A 103 -10.97 -16.43 -0.82
CA ALA A 103 -10.00 -17.22 -0.07
C ALA A 103 -8.62 -16.55 -0.01
N ASP A 104 -8.16 -15.98 -1.12
CA ASP A 104 -6.90 -15.24 -1.19
C ASP A 104 -6.95 -14.00 -0.32
N PHE A 105 -8.06 -13.25 -0.36
CA PHE A 105 -8.20 -12.07 0.48
C PHE A 105 -8.31 -12.41 1.97
N ALA A 106 -8.93 -13.54 2.35
CA ALA A 106 -8.92 -14.00 3.74
C ALA A 106 -7.50 -14.21 4.28
N GLN A 107 -6.61 -14.81 3.48
CA GLN A 107 -5.20 -14.98 3.86
C GLN A 107 -4.47 -13.64 4.00
N VAL A 108 -4.78 -12.69 3.11
CA VAL A 108 -4.25 -11.32 3.21
C VAL A 108 -4.70 -10.66 4.51
N ILE A 109 -5.97 -10.78 4.91
CA ILE A 109 -6.49 -10.21 6.16
C ILE A 109 -5.69 -10.72 7.35
N GLU A 110 -5.51 -12.04 7.45
CA GLU A 110 -4.76 -12.65 8.55
C GLU A 110 -3.30 -12.19 8.56
N ALA A 111 -2.65 -12.11 7.39
CA ALA A 111 -1.27 -11.61 7.31
C ALA A 111 -1.12 -10.17 7.80
N TYR A 112 -2.08 -9.29 7.50
CA TYR A 112 -2.05 -7.90 7.98
C TYR A 112 -2.37 -7.79 9.48
N ARG A 113 -3.30 -8.60 9.98
CA ARG A 113 -3.58 -8.70 11.43
C ARG A 113 -2.35 -9.19 12.20
N GLU A 114 -1.65 -10.19 11.67
CA GLU A 114 -0.43 -10.70 12.27
C GLU A 114 0.66 -9.62 12.28
N LYS A 115 0.90 -8.94 11.15
CA LYS A 115 1.85 -7.81 11.08
C LYS A 115 1.54 -6.72 12.12
N PHE A 116 0.27 -6.36 12.28
CA PHE A 116 -0.12 -5.38 13.29
C PHE A 116 0.07 -5.91 14.72
N SER A 117 -0.29 -7.16 14.99
CA SER A 117 -0.02 -7.81 16.27
C SER A 117 1.47 -7.83 16.60
N GLN A 118 2.33 -8.09 15.60
CA GLN A 118 3.78 -7.99 15.76
C GLN A 118 4.21 -6.55 16.07
N ALA A 119 3.67 -5.54 15.39
CA ALA A 119 3.95 -4.13 15.69
C ALA A 119 3.50 -3.72 17.11
N VAL A 120 2.42 -4.31 17.63
CA VAL A 120 1.95 -4.12 19.01
C VAL A 120 2.90 -4.78 20.02
N ASN A 121 3.31 -6.03 19.76
CA ASN A 121 4.05 -6.85 20.72
C ASN A 121 5.58 -6.71 20.66
N SER A 122 6.14 -6.05 19.64
CA SER A 122 7.60 -5.89 19.49
C SER A 122 8.20 -4.74 20.30
N ASN A 123 7.47 -4.17 21.26
CA ASN A 123 7.88 -3.03 22.09
C ASN A 123 8.15 -3.40 23.53
#